data_AF-A0A956JVL7-F1
#
_entry.id   AF-A0A956JVL7-F1
#
_cell.length_a   1.000
_cell.length_b   1.000
_cell.length_c   1.000
_cell.angle_alpha   90.00
_cell.angle_beta   90.00
_cell.angle_gamma   90.00
#
_symmetry.space_group_name_H-M   'P 1'
#
loop_
_entity.id
_entity.type
_entity.pdbx_description
1 polymer ?
#
loop_
_entity_poly.entity_id
_entity_poly.type
_entity_poly.pdbx_seq_one_letter_code
_entity_poly.pdbx_strand_id
1 'polypeptide(L)'
;PPARPSGPAPRVAVNRLFSASARRRHAIQLYATAELGTQLHDAIGMTNAISVGMRINNIFELGGGVRYLVTERAAGNDGFSHRATFFGYMGGNFTLDSGGWVSIPFGVDIGGGKDVKVFGRAKMGIRINPTNWLFVGVYPFNPTYSYIDSQATALSRRNEWTFPTTLEVGFRF
;
A
#
# COMPACT_ATOMS: atom_id res chain seq x y z
N PRO A 1 -53.78 -32.40 28.22
CA PRO A 1 -52.84 -31.50 27.52
C PRO A 1 -51.50 -31.36 28.29
N PRO A 2 -50.36 -31.87 27.77
CA PRO A 2 -49.08 -31.61 28.42
C PRO A 2 -48.51 -30.26 27.97
N ALA A 3 -48.12 -29.45 28.95
CA ALA A 3 -47.47 -28.15 28.76
C ALA A 3 -46.06 -28.35 28.19
N ARG A 4 -45.75 -27.63 27.11
CA ARG A 4 -44.44 -27.61 26.45
C ARG A 4 -43.54 -26.61 27.19
N PRO A 5 -42.34 -26.99 27.66
CA PRO A 5 -41.42 -26.02 28.26
C PRO A 5 -40.88 -25.07 27.18
N SER A 6 -41.12 -23.77 27.35
CA SER A 6 -40.55 -22.70 26.54
C SER A 6 -39.07 -22.52 26.89
N GLY A 7 -38.22 -23.30 26.23
CA GLY A 7 -36.78 -23.05 26.22
C GLY A 7 -36.48 -21.69 25.58
N PRO A 8 -35.47 -20.94 26.05
CA PRO A 8 -35.07 -19.69 25.43
C PRO A 8 -34.65 -19.97 23.98
N ALA A 9 -35.19 -19.18 23.05
CA ALA A 9 -34.87 -19.28 21.63
C ALA A 9 -33.34 -19.22 21.42
N PRO A 10 -32.77 -20.04 20.51
CA PRO A 10 -31.35 -19.99 20.21
C PRO A 10 -31.00 -18.58 19.77
N ARG A 11 -30.17 -17.89 20.57
CA ARG A 11 -29.58 -16.62 20.16
C ARG A 11 -28.68 -16.92 18.99
N VAL A 12 -29.12 -16.54 17.79
CA VAL A 12 -28.25 -16.50 16.61
C VAL A 12 -27.09 -15.59 16.98
N ALA A 13 -25.90 -16.17 17.14
CA ALA A 13 -24.69 -15.41 17.34
C ALA A 13 -24.46 -14.59 16.06
N VAL A 14 -24.87 -13.32 16.10
CA VAL A 14 -24.51 -12.37 15.05
C VAL A 14 -23.02 -12.15 15.18
N ASN A 15 -22.23 -12.89 14.39
CA ASN A 15 -20.80 -12.60 14.23
C ASN A 15 -20.70 -11.17 13.74
N ARG A 16 -20.30 -10.26 14.62
CA ARG A 16 -20.16 -8.85 14.28
C ARG A 16 -18.92 -8.75 13.42
N LEU A 17 -18.96 -7.99 12.32
CA LEU A 17 -17.77 -7.84 11.48
C LEU A 17 -16.61 -7.15 12.23
N PHE A 18 -16.93 -6.34 13.26
CA PHE A 18 -15.98 -5.58 14.08
C PHE A 18 -16.17 -5.87 15.56
N SER A 19 -15.08 -6.23 16.25
CA SER A 19 -15.06 -6.49 17.69
C SER A 19 -14.42 -5.34 18.46
N ALA A 20 -15.15 -4.77 19.41
CA ALA A 20 -14.63 -3.73 20.31
C ALA A 20 -13.52 -4.26 21.25
N SER A 21 -13.45 -5.58 21.44
CA SER A 21 -12.60 -6.25 22.42
C SER A 21 -11.19 -6.58 21.89
N ALA A 22 -10.98 -6.55 20.57
CA ALA A 22 -9.75 -7.03 19.92
C ALA A 22 -8.71 -5.91 19.68
N ARG A 23 -8.40 -5.09 20.69
CA ARG A 23 -7.47 -3.97 20.55
C ARG A 23 -6.06 -4.32 21.04
N ARG A 24 -5.33 -5.18 20.33
CA ARG A 24 -3.87 -5.31 20.54
C ARG A 24 -3.18 -4.01 20.13
N ARG A 25 -2.65 -3.26 21.11
CA ARG A 25 -1.86 -2.05 20.87
C ARG A 25 -0.38 -2.42 20.83
N HIS A 26 0.15 -2.63 19.63
CA HIS A 26 1.60 -2.61 19.44
C HIS A 26 2.03 -1.15 19.35
N ALA A 27 2.97 -0.72 20.21
CA ALA A 27 3.49 0.64 20.19
C ALA A 27 4.31 0.89 18.91
N ILE A 28 5.10 -0.11 18.51
CA ILE A 28 5.91 -0.11 17.28
C ILE A 28 5.77 -1.49 16.63
N GLN A 29 5.64 -1.54 15.31
CA GLN A 29 5.65 -2.76 14.49
C GLN A 29 6.50 -2.53 13.25
N LEU A 30 7.41 -3.44 12.92
CA LEU A 30 8.22 -3.36 11.71
C LEU A 30 7.56 -4.15 10.58
N TYR A 31 7.84 -3.75 9.36
CA TYR A 31 7.37 -4.46 8.19
C TYR A 31 8.25 -4.24 6.96
N ALA A 32 8.15 -5.17 6.02
CA ALA A 32 8.69 -5.06 4.68
C ALA A 32 7.57 -5.24 3.66
N THR A 33 7.62 -4.52 2.54
CA THR A 33 6.61 -4.60 1.48
C THR A 33 7.23 -4.66 0.09
N ALA A 34 6.48 -5.28 -0.81
CA ALA A 34 6.67 -5.17 -2.24
C ALA A 34 5.41 -4.56 -2.86
N GLU A 35 5.60 -3.64 -3.79
CA GLU A 35 4.53 -3.02 -4.57
C GLU A 35 4.72 -3.30 -6.06
N LEU A 36 3.60 -3.52 -6.74
CA LEU A 36 3.51 -3.60 -8.18
C LEU A 36 2.38 -2.67 -8.63
N GLY A 37 2.67 -1.80 -9.59
CA GLY A 37 1.74 -0.80 -10.09
C GLY A 37 1.69 -0.77 -11.59
N THR A 38 0.52 -0.49 -12.13
CA THR A 38 0.31 -0.30 -13.57
C THR A 38 -0.64 0.84 -13.82
N GLN A 39 -0.52 1.46 -14.99
CA GLN A 39 -1.42 2.50 -15.46
C GLN A 39 -2.37 1.89 -16.49
N LEU A 40 -3.68 2.07 -16.28
CA LEU A 40 -4.70 1.45 -17.13
C LEU A 40 -4.64 1.87 -18.61
N HIS A 41 -4.04 3.04 -18.91
CA HIS A 41 -3.96 3.57 -20.29
C HIS A 41 -2.61 3.32 -20.98
N ASP A 42 -1.55 2.96 -20.24
CA ASP A 42 -0.19 2.77 -20.77
C ASP A 42 0.43 1.54 -20.06
N ALA A 43 0.53 0.41 -20.79
CA ALA A 43 1.13 -0.83 -20.26
C ALA A 43 2.63 -0.68 -19.91
N ILE A 44 3.26 0.39 -20.41
CA ILE A 44 4.68 0.69 -20.30
C ILE A 44 5.00 1.36 -18.93
N GLY A 45 3.99 1.80 -18.19
CA GLY A 45 4.12 2.50 -16.90
C GLY A 45 4.17 1.60 -15.66
N MET A 46 4.81 0.42 -15.74
CA MET A 46 4.90 -0.47 -14.58
C MET A 46 5.82 0.14 -13.50
N THR A 47 5.30 0.26 -12.28
CA THR A 47 6.08 0.75 -11.13
C THR A 47 6.22 -0.34 -10.10
N ASN A 48 7.45 -0.73 -9.76
CA ASN A 48 7.69 -1.75 -8.75
C ASN A 48 8.47 -1.13 -7.59
N ALA A 49 8.13 -1.46 -6.35
CA ALA A 49 8.90 -0.97 -5.20
C ALA A 49 9.13 -2.07 -4.18
N ILE A 50 10.27 -2.01 -3.51
CA ILE A 50 10.53 -2.78 -2.29
C ILE A 50 10.80 -1.76 -1.19
N SER A 51 10.14 -1.92 -0.05
CA SER A 51 10.22 -0.94 1.02
C SER A 51 10.24 -1.61 2.39
N VAL A 52 10.82 -0.91 3.35
CA VAL A 52 10.80 -1.28 4.76
C VAL A 52 10.28 -0.10 5.56
N GLY A 53 9.55 -0.39 6.63
CA GLY A 53 8.96 0.65 7.44
C GLY A 53 8.65 0.20 8.85
N MET A 54 8.23 1.18 9.63
CA MET A 54 7.74 1.00 10.97
C MET A 54 6.35 1.64 11.08
N ARG A 55 5.50 1.00 11.87
CA ARG A 55 4.18 1.49 12.25
C ARG A 55 4.19 1.85 13.72
N ILE A 56 3.73 3.05 14.05
CA ILE A 56 3.68 3.59 15.40
C ILE A 56 2.21 3.75 15.80
N ASN A 57 1.86 3.19 16.95
CA ASN A 57 0.51 3.26 17.55
C ASN A 57 -0.63 2.84 16.62
N ASN A 58 -0.36 1.97 15.65
CA ASN A 58 -1.34 1.54 14.64
C ASN A 58 -1.95 2.67 13.79
N ILE A 59 -1.35 3.86 13.79
CA ILE A 59 -1.89 5.06 13.11
C ILE A 59 -0.88 5.61 12.11
N PHE A 60 0.38 5.74 12.54
CA PHE A 60 1.43 6.35 11.74
C PHE A 60 2.34 5.28 11.17
N GLU A 61 2.74 5.45 9.94
CA GLU A 61 3.71 4.60 9.27
C GLU A 61 4.78 5.46 8.61
N LEU A 62 6.03 5.05 8.75
CA LEU A 62 7.18 5.76 8.21
C LEU A 62 8.16 4.72 7.68
N GLY A 63 8.82 5.04 6.59
CA GLY A 63 9.83 4.15 6.06
C GLY A 63 10.44 4.65 4.77
N GLY A 64 11.15 3.73 4.12
CA GLY A 64 11.81 4.01 2.87
C GLY A 64 12.04 2.74 2.08
N GLY A 65 12.38 2.92 0.82
CA GLY A 65 12.54 1.83 -0.10
C GLY A 65 13.17 2.27 -1.40
N VAL A 66 13.27 1.31 -2.31
CA VAL A 66 13.74 1.53 -3.67
C VAL A 66 12.58 1.24 -4.61
N ARG A 67 12.35 2.16 -5.55
CA ARG A 67 11.36 2.01 -6.60
C ARG A 67 12.06 1.89 -7.95
N TYR A 68 11.64 0.91 -8.73
CA TYR A 68 12.09 0.62 -10.07
C TYR A 68 11.05 1.13 -11.06
N LEU A 69 11.53 1.84 -12.08
CA LEU A 69 10.74 2.18 -13.25
C LEU A 69 11.36 1.46 -14.44
N VAL A 70 10.52 0.73 -15.15
CA VAL A 70 10.88 0.24 -16.48
C VAL A 70 10.67 1.41 -17.43
N THR A 71 11.73 1.82 -18.12
CA THR A 71 11.68 2.91 -19.10
C THR A 71 12.10 2.39 -20.46
N GLU A 72 11.24 2.55 -21.46
CA GLU A 72 11.64 2.32 -22.86
C GLU A 72 12.57 3.46 -23.30
N ARG A 73 13.80 3.13 -23.72
CA ARG A 73 14.66 4.10 -24.42
C ARG A 73 14.34 4.08 -25.92
N ALA A 74 14.36 5.25 -26.54
CA ALA A 74 14.13 5.48 -27.98
C ALA A 74 15.08 4.73 -28.96
N ALA A 75 15.95 3.84 -28.48
CA ALA A 75 16.92 3.08 -29.27
C ALA A 75 16.79 1.54 -29.12
N GLY A 76 15.66 1.03 -28.62
CA GLY A 76 15.39 -0.41 -28.55
C GLY A 76 16.16 -1.18 -27.47
N ASN A 77 16.76 -0.48 -26.50
CA ASN A 77 17.36 -1.09 -25.31
C ASN A 77 16.55 -0.71 -24.08
N ASP A 78 15.89 -1.69 -23.47
CA ASP A 78 15.16 -1.51 -22.21
C ASP A 78 16.14 -1.07 -21.11
N GLY A 79 15.90 0.11 -20.54
CA GLY A 79 16.69 0.65 -19.44
C GLY A 79 15.93 0.50 -18.13
N PHE A 80 16.54 -0.13 -17.13
CA PHE A 80 16.04 -0.12 -15.76
C PHE A 80 16.57 1.11 -15.03
N SER A 81 15.66 1.98 -14.56
CA SER A 81 16.01 3.07 -13.65
C SER A 81 15.52 2.75 -12.23
N HIS A 82 16.34 3.10 -11.24
CA HIS A 82 16.01 2.93 -9.82
C HIS A 82 16.08 4.27 -9.09
N ARG A 83 15.20 4.45 -8.09
CA ARG A 83 15.17 5.63 -7.23
C ARG A 83 14.97 5.27 -5.77
N ALA A 84 15.62 6.02 -4.88
CA ALA A 84 15.32 5.95 -3.45
C ALA A 84 14.01 6.69 -3.16
N THR A 85 13.18 6.12 -2.33
CA THR A 85 11.88 6.68 -1.92
C THR A 85 11.78 6.64 -0.42
N PHE A 86 11.34 7.74 0.18
CA PHE A 86 10.90 7.82 1.56
C PHE A 86 9.39 7.97 1.56
N PHE A 87 8.72 7.38 2.54
CA PHE A 87 7.27 7.49 2.63
C PHE A 87 6.83 7.76 4.06
N GLY A 88 5.70 8.44 4.15
CA GLY A 88 4.96 8.62 5.40
C GLY A 88 3.48 8.42 5.15
N TYR A 89 2.88 7.51 5.90
CA TYR A 89 1.45 7.26 5.89
C TYR A 89 0.83 7.52 7.26
N MET A 90 -0.43 7.92 7.22
CA MET A 90 -1.33 7.91 8.35
C MET A 90 -2.55 7.07 7.97
N GLY A 91 -3.15 6.34 8.91
CA GLY A 91 -4.30 5.51 8.57
C GLY A 91 -4.94 4.89 9.79
N GLY A 92 -6.24 4.65 9.69
CA GLY A 92 -6.99 3.94 10.73
C GLY A 92 -6.96 2.43 10.48
N ASN A 93 -6.62 1.64 11.50
CA ASN A 93 -6.83 0.19 11.51
C ASN A 93 -8.16 -0.14 12.20
N PHE A 94 -8.99 -0.92 11.54
CA PHE A 94 -10.28 -1.42 12.01
C PHE A 94 -10.18 -2.94 12.19
N THR A 95 -10.27 -3.41 13.43
CA THR A 95 -10.15 -4.83 13.73
C THR A 95 -11.38 -5.61 13.31
N LEU A 96 -11.18 -6.73 12.61
CA LEU A 96 -12.24 -7.68 12.28
C LEU A 96 -12.39 -8.74 13.37
N ASP A 97 -13.59 -9.26 13.56
CA ASP A 97 -13.90 -10.27 14.59
C ASP A 97 -13.24 -11.63 14.31
N SER A 98 -12.82 -11.88 13.07
CA SER A 98 -12.04 -13.07 12.67
C SER A 98 -10.56 -13.03 13.08
N GLY A 99 -10.11 -12.00 13.78
CA GLY A 99 -8.71 -11.80 14.16
C GLY A 99 -7.85 -11.10 13.12
N GLY A 100 -8.39 -10.86 11.91
CA GLY A 100 -7.80 -9.96 10.92
C GLY A 100 -8.09 -8.49 11.22
N TRP A 101 -7.58 -7.59 10.37
CA TRP A 101 -7.95 -6.17 10.42
C TRP A 101 -7.91 -5.56 9.01
N VAL A 102 -8.67 -4.48 8.83
CA VAL A 102 -8.69 -3.67 7.62
C VAL A 102 -8.08 -2.32 7.95
N SER A 103 -7.26 -1.74 7.09
CA SER A 103 -6.88 -0.33 7.24
C SER A 103 -7.11 0.47 5.99
N ILE A 104 -7.30 1.76 6.20
CA ILE A 104 -7.32 2.76 5.14
C ILE A 104 -6.06 3.62 5.31
N PRO A 105 -4.93 3.22 4.72
CA PRO A 105 -3.74 4.06 4.68
C PRO A 105 -3.95 5.22 3.72
N PHE A 106 -3.55 6.41 4.16
CA PHE A 106 -3.43 7.60 3.33
C PHE A 106 -2.10 8.30 3.63
N GLY A 107 -1.41 8.79 2.62
CA GLY A 107 -0.17 9.51 2.85
C GLY A 107 0.57 9.82 1.58
N VAL A 108 1.87 10.03 1.71
CA VAL A 108 2.71 10.47 0.61
C VAL A 108 4.01 9.69 0.53
N ASP A 109 4.40 9.37 -0.70
CA ASP A 109 5.75 8.92 -1.04
C ASP A 109 6.49 10.09 -1.67
N ILE A 110 7.70 10.36 -1.21
CA ILE A 110 8.60 11.36 -1.79
C ILE A 110 9.96 10.73 -2.05
N GLY A 111 10.57 11.02 -3.18
CA GLY A 111 11.81 10.36 -3.55
C GLY A 111 12.59 11.10 -4.62
N GLY A 112 13.79 10.59 -4.87
CA GLY A 112 14.72 11.12 -5.84
C GLY A 112 15.80 10.10 -6.16
N GLY A 113 16.40 10.25 -7.32
CA GLY A 113 17.42 9.36 -7.85
C GLY A 113 18.18 10.01 -8.99
N LYS A 114 19.07 9.24 -9.60
CA LYS A 114 19.97 9.72 -10.65
C LYS A 114 19.20 10.19 -11.89
N ASP A 115 18.25 9.37 -12.36
CA ASP A 115 17.49 9.65 -13.58
C ASP A 115 16.16 10.37 -13.28
N VAL A 116 15.57 10.13 -12.11
CA VAL A 116 14.36 10.82 -11.63
C VAL A 116 14.72 11.74 -10.47
N LYS A 117 14.82 13.04 -10.72
CA LYS A 117 15.23 14.02 -9.70
C LYS A 117 14.19 14.17 -8.59
N VAL A 118 12.92 14.22 -8.98
CA VAL A 118 11.81 14.42 -8.05
C VAL A 118 10.72 13.40 -8.34
N PHE A 119 10.29 12.74 -7.28
CA PHE A 119 9.13 11.86 -7.26
C PHE A 119 8.24 12.27 -6.10
N GLY A 120 6.95 12.42 -6.38
CA GLY A 120 5.93 12.63 -5.37
C GLY A 120 4.70 11.79 -5.70
N ARG A 121 4.13 11.11 -4.72
CA ARG A 121 2.91 10.33 -4.91
C ARG A 121 2.03 10.45 -3.70
N ALA A 122 0.77 10.83 -3.90
CA ALA A 122 -0.23 10.66 -2.86
C ALA A 122 -0.80 9.26 -2.97
N LYS A 123 -0.83 8.55 -1.84
CA LYS A 123 -1.22 7.15 -1.77
C LYS A 123 -2.41 7.02 -0.84
N MET A 124 -3.52 6.51 -1.37
CA MET A 124 -4.72 6.19 -0.58
C MET A 124 -5.29 4.87 -1.06
N GLY A 125 -5.70 4.01 -0.12
CA GLY A 125 -6.19 2.69 -0.49
C GLY A 125 -6.75 1.91 0.67
N ILE A 126 -6.88 0.61 0.46
CA ILE A 126 -7.37 -0.33 1.45
C ILE A 126 -6.33 -1.42 1.62
N ARG A 127 -5.98 -1.74 2.87
CA ARG A 127 -5.23 -2.95 3.22
C ARG A 127 -6.10 -3.89 3.99
N ILE A 128 -5.97 -5.16 3.68
CA ILE A 128 -6.55 -6.28 4.42
C ILE A 128 -5.43 -7.12 4.98
N ASN A 129 -5.64 -7.63 6.18
CA ASN A 129 -4.70 -8.49 6.87
C ASN A 129 -5.38 -9.83 7.15
N PRO A 130 -5.20 -10.82 6.27
CA PRO A 130 -5.76 -12.15 6.48
C PRO A 130 -5.09 -12.88 7.65
N THR A 131 -3.83 -12.55 7.98
CA THR A 131 -3.07 -13.14 9.07
C THR A 131 -2.22 -12.09 9.78
N ASN A 132 -1.87 -12.32 11.06
CA ASN A 132 -1.12 -11.36 11.87
C ASN A 132 0.22 -10.88 11.28
N TRP A 133 0.81 -11.66 10.36
CA TRP A 133 2.10 -11.34 9.73
C TRP A 133 1.95 -10.88 8.27
N LEU A 134 0.89 -11.22 7.54
CA LEU A 134 0.72 -10.87 6.12
C LEU A 134 -0.36 -9.82 5.92
N PHE A 135 -0.09 -8.78 5.13
CA PHE A 135 -1.13 -7.89 4.63
C PHE A 135 -1.03 -7.69 3.12
N VAL A 136 -2.18 -7.38 2.54
CA VAL A 136 -2.33 -7.08 1.12
C VAL A 136 -3.05 -5.74 1.00
N GLY A 137 -2.51 -4.84 0.19
CA GLY A 137 -3.03 -3.51 -0.05
C GLY A 137 -3.39 -3.29 -1.51
N VAL A 138 -4.49 -2.59 -1.76
CA VAL A 138 -4.88 -2.12 -3.09
C VAL A 138 -5.04 -0.60 -3.02
N TYR A 139 -4.40 0.09 -3.96
CA TYR A 139 -4.42 1.54 -4.04
C TYR A 139 -4.75 1.99 -5.46
N PRO A 140 -6.02 2.32 -5.72
CA PRO A 140 -6.46 2.69 -7.05
C PRO A 140 -6.12 4.15 -7.37
N PHE A 141 -5.69 4.42 -8.60
CA PHE A 141 -5.58 5.77 -9.18
C PHE A 141 -4.76 6.78 -8.36
N ASN A 142 -3.66 6.34 -7.75
CA ASN A 142 -2.86 7.20 -6.90
C ASN A 142 -2.13 8.28 -7.72
N PRO A 143 -2.41 9.58 -7.51
CA PRO A 143 -1.76 10.64 -8.26
C PRO A 143 -0.27 10.64 -7.96
N THR A 144 0.50 10.59 -9.05
CA THR A 144 1.94 10.40 -9.03
C THR A 144 2.59 11.39 -9.96
N TYR A 145 3.45 12.24 -9.41
CA TYR A 145 4.29 13.16 -10.17
C TYR A 145 5.71 12.64 -10.26
N SER A 146 6.27 12.64 -11.46
CA SER A 146 7.69 12.34 -11.69
C SER A 146 8.32 13.42 -12.57
N TYR A 147 9.50 13.88 -12.14
CA TYR A 147 10.36 14.79 -12.88
C TYR A 147 11.66 14.08 -13.26
N ILE A 148 11.88 13.92 -14.56
CA ILE A 148 12.98 13.15 -15.14
C ILE A 148 14.01 14.12 -15.74
N ASP A 149 15.28 13.89 -15.42
CA ASP A 149 16.37 14.70 -15.98
C ASP A 149 16.62 14.32 -17.45
N SER A 150 16.42 15.27 -18.36
CA SER A 150 16.47 15.05 -19.81
C SER A 150 17.87 14.67 -20.33
N GLN A 151 18.92 14.87 -19.55
CA GLN A 151 20.28 14.47 -19.92
C GLN A 151 20.52 12.95 -19.70
N ALA A 152 19.70 12.28 -18.88
CA ALA A 152 19.93 10.89 -18.47
C ALA A 152 19.16 9.85 -19.32
N THR A 153 18.06 10.25 -19.94
CA THR A 153 17.13 9.32 -20.63
C THR A 153 16.50 9.95 -21.86
N ALA A 154 16.39 9.16 -22.95
CA ALA A 154 15.72 9.52 -24.21
C ALA A 154 14.17 9.56 -24.08
N LEU A 155 13.66 9.86 -22.89
CA LEU A 155 12.23 9.88 -22.60
C LEU A 155 11.63 11.22 -23.04
N SER A 156 10.59 11.16 -23.87
CA SER A 156 9.88 12.36 -24.35
C SER A 156 9.08 13.06 -23.24
N ARG A 157 8.76 12.36 -22.13
CA ARG A 157 7.97 12.88 -21.01
C ARG A 157 8.90 13.28 -19.85
N ARG A 158 9.28 14.57 -19.81
CA ARG A 158 10.15 15.13 -18.75
C ARG A 158 9.41 15.31 -17.41
N ASN A 159 8.14 15.70 -17.50
CA ASN A 159 7.28 15.99 -16.35
C ASN A 159 5.96 15.28 -16.62
N GLU A 160 5.61 14.32 -15.77
CA GLU A 160 4.41 13.54 -15.99
C GLU A 160 3.62 13.34 -14.70
N TRP A 161 2.32 13.50 -14.83
CA TRP A 161 1.33 13.04 -13.87
C TRP A 161 0.78 11.70 -14.33
N THR A 162 0.94 10.70 -13.50
CA THR A 162 0.36 9.37 -13.70
C THR A 162 -0.58 9.03 -12.55
N PHE A 163 -1.52 8.14 -12.80
CA PHE A 163 -2.51 7.70 -11.82
C PHE A 163 -2.50 6.16 -11.72
N PRO A 164 -1.37 5.54 -11.33
CA PRO A 164 -1.26 4.09 -11.27
C PRO A 164 -2.15 3.50 -10.18
N THR A 165 -2.70 2.34 -10.50
CA THR A 165 -3.26 1.43 -9.50
C THR A 165 -2.16 0.49 -9.04
N THR A 166 -1.92 0.42 -7.72
CA THR A 166 -0.90 -0.48 -7.15
C THR A 166 -1.50 -1.54 -6.25
N LEU A 167 -0.95 -2.74 -6.37
CA LEU A 167 -1.03 -3.80 -5.39
C LEU A 167 0.20 -3.75 -4.48
N GLU A 168 0.00 -3.93 -3.18
CA GLU A 168 1.04 -4.05 -2.17
C GLU A 168 0.89 -5.38 -1.45
N VAL A 169 1.99 -6.07 -1.22
CA VAL A 169 2.05 -7.23 -0.34
C VAL A 169 3.11 -6.95 0.70
N GLY A 170 2.80 -7.20 1.97
CA GLY A 170 3.72 -6.88 3.06
C GLY A 170 3.71 -7.87 4.20
N PHE A 171 4.86 -7.98 4.84
CA PHE A 171 5.15 -8.89 5.95
C PHE A 171 5.50 -8.08 7.19
N ARG A 172 4.96 -8.45 8.34
CA ARG A 172 5.22 -7.82 9.65
C ARG A 172 5.99 -8.76 10.54
N PHE A 173 6.87 -8.20 11.34
CA PHE A 173 7.67 -8.91 12.33
C PHE A 173 8.03 -8.01 13.51
#